data_AF-A0A1I6RJV0-F1
#
_entry.id   AF-A0A1I6RJV0-F1
#
_cell.length_a   1.000
_cell.length_b   1.000
_cell.length_c   1.000
_cell.angle_alpha   90.00
_cell.angle_beta   90.00
_cell.angle_gamma   90.00
#
_symmetry.space_group_name_H-M   'P 1'
#
loop_
_entity.id
_entity.type
_entity.pdbx_description
1 polymer ?
#
loop_
_entity_poly.entity_id
_entity_poly.type
_entity_poly.pdbx_seq_one_letter_code
_entity_poly.pdbx_strand_id
1 'polypeptide(L)'
;MFDQHPHDWQQDLALGDVVLFRFPTTEDVPDGETPKMRPCLVLDTPRLGLHRFAKLAYGTSAYGNSNRGREVSIRQPTSIEAAGLDRPSRFTLERTLLVSLDHPGFEAEKHGDPRIGRLDEGLMERLHALRARMQAAADIAADHRRVRLEERRRWQAEGRAAAQHNRRLLQGRGLAGGAR
;
A
#
# COMPACT_ATOMS: atom_id res chain seq x y z
N MET A 1 -5.68 -7.93 -43.40
CA MET A 1 -4.61 -7.90 -42.38
C MET A 1 -5.17 -7.07 -41.25
N PHE A 2 -5.56 -7.69 -40.13
CA PHE A 2 -6.28 -6.99 -39.06
C PHE A 2 -5.29 -6.14 -38.27
N ASP A 3 -5.46 -4.81 -38.33
CA ASP A 3 -4.88 -3.88 -37.37
C ASP A 3 -5.43 -4.22 -35.99
N GLN A 4 -4.71 -5.07 -35.25
CA GLN A 4 -4.83 -5.12 -33.80
C GLN A 4 -4.17 -3.84 -33.28
N HIS A 5 -4.98 -2.79 -33.09
CA HIS A 5 -4.55 -1.70 -32.22
C HIS A 5 -4.17 -2.35 -30.88
N PRO A 6 -2.94 -2.12 -30.37
CA PRO A 6 -2.57 -2.63 -29.06
C PRO A 6 -3.60 -2.12 -28.06
N HIS A 7 -4.34 -3.06 -27.48
CA HIS A 7 -5.25 -2.75 -26.40
C HIS A 7 -4.41 -2.15 -25.27
N ASP A 8 -4.64 -0.88 -24.97
CA ASP A 8 -3.86 -0.16 -23.96
C ASP A 8 -4.33 -0.60 -22.57
N TRP A 9 -3.85 -1.79 -22.16
CA TRP A 9 -4.17 -2.42 -20.89
C TRP A 9 -3.91 -1.49 -19.69
N GLN A 10 -3.05 -0.49 -19.87
CA GLN A 10 -2.71 0.49 -18.85
C GLN A 10 -3.89 1.46 -18.57
N GLN A 11 -4.83 1.60 -19.51
CA GLN A 11 -6.01 2.45 -19.34
C GLN A 11 -7.12 1.77 -18.58
N ASP A 12 -7.31 0.48 -18.79
CA ASP A 12 -8.45 -0.30 -18.32
C ASP A 12 -8.09 -1.29 -17.21
N LEU A 13 -6.81 -1.42 -16.83
CA LEU A 13 -6.40 -2.11 -15.62
C LEU A 13 -7.17 -1.55 -14.41
N ALA A 14 -7.81 -2.45 -13.67
CA ALA A 14 -8.74 -2.08 -12.62
C ALA A 14 -8.55 -2.93 -11.36
N LEU A 15 -9.19 -2.46 -10.29
CA LEU A 15 -9.36 -3.22 -9.05
C LEU A 15 -9.88 -4.63 -9.35
N GLY A 16 -9.23 -5.63 -8.75
CA GLY A 16 -9.64 -7.02 -8.87
C GLY A 16 -8.98 -7.78 -10.02
N ASP A 17 -8.30 -7.09 -10.92
CA ASP A 17 -7.53 -7.76 -11.97
C ASP A 17 -6.34 -8.49 -11.35
N VAL A 18 -6.02 -9.65 -11.91
CA VAL A 18 -4.85 -10.45 -11.54
C VAL A 18 -3.86 -10.37 -12.68
N VAL A 19 -2.65 -9.92 -12.38
CA VAL A 19 -1.58 -9.69 -13.36
C VAL A 19 -0.34 -10.53 -13.05
N LEU A 20 0.47 -10.81 -14.06
CA LEU A 20 1.82 -11.32 -13.87
C LEU A 20 2.82 -10.16 -13.73
N PHE A 21 3.59 -10.19 -12.64
CA PHE A 21 4.63 -9.21 -12.37
C PHE A 21 5.89 -9.87 -11.84
N ARG A 22 7.06 -9.41 -12.30
CA ARG A 22 8.37 -9.94 -11.89
C ARG A 22 8.75 -9.46 -10.49
N PHE A 23 9.11 -10.41 -9.62
CA PHE A 23 9.53 -10.19 -8.23
C PHE A 23 10.81 -10.97 -7.89
N PRO A 24 11.75 -10.39 -7.13
CA PRO A 24 11.70 -9.05 -6.55
C PRO A 24 12.17 -7.99 -7.57
N THR A 25 11.78 -6.73 -7.39
CA THR A 25 12.08 -5.57 -8.27
C THR A 25 13.54 -5.09 -8.18
N THR A 26 14.43 -5.98 -7.79
CA THR A 26 15.59 -5.76 -6.91
C THR A 26 16.57 -4.65 -7.24
N GLU A 27 16.92 -3.90 -6.19
CA GLU A 27 18.25 -3.97 -5.52
C GLU A 27 18.51 -5.18 -4.57
N ASP A 28 17.51 -5.94 -4.11
CA ASP A 28 17.69 -7.08 -3.15
C ASP A 28 17.88 -8.49 -3.77
N VAL A 29 18.39 -8.66 -5.01
CA VAL A 29 18.54 -10.00 -5.62
C VAL A 29 19.93 -10.48 -5.21
N PRO A 30 20.05 -11.63 -4.52
CA PRO A 30 21.33 -12.29 -4.37
C PRO A 30 21.91 -12.57 -5.77
N ASP A 31 23.21 -12.29 -5.97
CA ASP A 31 23.87 -12.49 -7.27
C ASP A 31 23.48 -13.83 -7.91
N GLY A 32 22.88 -13.76 -9.09
CA GLY A 32 22.51 -14.92 -9.90
C GLY A 32 21.04 -15.36 -9.89
N GLU A 33 20.13 -14.73 -9.12
CA GLU A 33 18.70 -15.05 -9.20
C GLU A 33 17.91 -14.11 -10.13
N THR A 34 17.32 -14.66 -11.19
CA THR A 34 16.36 -13.90 -12.03
C THR A 34 15.06 -13.65 -11.26
N PRO A 35 14.52 -12.41 -11.24
CA PRO A 35 13.21 -12.11 -10.68
C PRO A 35 12.13 -13.07 -11.19
N LYS A 36 11.47 -13.77 -10.26
CA LYS A 36 10.42 -14.76 -10.55
C LYS A 36 9.12 -14.07 -10.89
N MET A 37 8.43 -14.57 -11.91
CA MET A 37 7.06 -14.16 -12.20
C MET A 37 6.11 -14.59 -11.11
N ARG A 38 5.28 -13.66 -10.65
CA ARG A 38 4.27 -13.93 -9.63
C ARG A 38 2.93 -13.33 -10.04
N PRO A 39 1.82 -14.08 -9.85
CA PRO A 39 0.49 -13.50 -9.85
C PRO A 39 0.38 -12.42 -8.78
N CYS A 40 -0.18 -11.28 -9.14
CA CYS A 40 -0.41 -10.14 -8.29
C CYS A 40 -1.83 -9.63 -8.46
N LEU A 41 -2.48 -9.30 -7.35
CA LEU A 41 -3.80 -8.70 -7.35
C LEU A 41 -3.68 -7.19 -7.42
N VAL A 42 -4.38 -6.57 -8.37
CA VAL A 42 -4.51 -5.12 -8.46
C VAL A 42 -5.49 -4.63 -7.39
N LEU A 43 -4.98 -3.81 -6.48
CA LEU A 43 -5.73 -3.23 -5.37
C LEU A 43 -6.18 -1.79 -5.63
N ASP A 44 -5.49 -1.09 -6.53
CA ASP A 44 -5.79 0.28 -6.92
C ASP A 44 -4.99 0.68 -8.17
N THR A 45 -5.44 1.69 -8.89
CA THR A 45 -4.73 2.25 -10.07
C THR A 45 -4.61 3.77 -10.00
N PRO A 46 -3.88 4.32 -9.01
CA PRO A 46 -3.81 5.76 -8.81
C PRO A 46 -3.06 6.46 -9.94
N ARG A 47 -3.47 7.70 -10.21
CA ARG A 47 -2.77 8.62 -11.12
C ARG A 47 -2.05 9.68 -10.30
N LEU A 48 -0.75 9.84 -10.54
CA LEU A 48 0.07 10.89 -9.93
C LEU A 48 0.68 11.75 -11.06
N GLY A 49 0.13 12.95 -11.24
CA GLY A 49 0.45 13.80 -12.38
C GLY A 49 0.04 13.13 -13.70
N LEU A 50 1.00 13.01 -14.62
CA LEU A 50 0.79 12.36 -15.92
C LEU A 50 1.01 10.84 -15.87
N HIS A 51 1.52 10.30 -14.76
CA HIS A 51 1.88 8.90 -14.65
C HIS A 51 0.77 8.09 -13.98
N ARG A 52 0.54 6.87 -14.49
CA ARG A 52 -0.35 5.88 -13.88
C ARG A 52 0.45 4.82 -13.15
N PHE A 53 -0.10 4.38 -12.03
CA PHE A 53 0.50 3.33 -11.21
C PHE A 53 -0.51 2.23 -10.93
N ALA A 54 -0.02 1.04 -10.61
CA ALA A 54 -0.82 -0.02 -9.99
C ALA A 54 -0.32 -0.25 -8.56
N LYS A 55 -1.25 -0.32 -7.62
CA LYS A 55 -1.00 -0.86 -6.29
C LYS A 55 -1.25 -2.37 -6.35
N LEU A 56 -0.19 -3.16 -6.23
CA LEU A 56 -0.22 -4.61 -6.35
C LEU A 56 -0.04 -5.28 -5.00
N ALA A 57 -0.82 -6.32 -4.72
CA ALA A 57 -0.53 -7.29 -3.66
C ALA A 57 0.00 -8.59 -4.28
N TYR A 58 1.16 -9.07 -3.83
CA TYR A 58 1.71 -10.31 -4.36
C TYR A 58 0.98 -11.54 -3.83
N GLY A 59 0.81 -12.54 -4.70
CA GLY A 59 0.31 -13.86 -4.35
C GLY A 59 1.37 -14.69 -3.64
N THR A 60 0.96 -15.40 -2.59
CA THR A 60 1.74 -16.48 -1.99
C THR A 60 0.91 -17.77 -1.97
N SER A 61 1.55 -18.88 -2.33
CA SER A 61 1.00 -20.23 -2.17
C SER A 61 1.46 -20.89 -0.86
N ALA A 62 2.33 -20.23 -0.09
CA ALA A 62 2.79 -20.74 1.19
C ALA A 62 1.70 -20.59 2.26
N TYR A 63 1.40 -21.68 2.96
CA TYR A 63 0.52 -21.68 4.12
C TYR A 63 1.24 -21.07 5.32
N GLY A 64 0.76 -19.94 5.81
CA GLY A 64 1.23 -19.28 7.02
C GLY A 64 0.08 -18.59 7.76
N ASN A 65 0.20 -18.42 9.08
CA ASN A 65 -0.82 -17.75 9.89
C ASN A 65 -0.61 -16.24 10.03
N SER A 66 0.54 -15.71 9.59
CA SER A 66 0.77 -14.27 9.55
C SER A 66 -0.16 -13.60 8.53
N ASN A 67 -0.72 -12.45 8.90
CA ASN A 67 -1.61 -11.61 8.07
C ASN A 67 -3.06 -12.12 7.88
N ARG A 68 -3.50 -13.11 8.68
CA ARG A 68 -4.91 -13.58 8.69
C ARG A 68 -5.87 -12.39 8.88
N GLY A 69 -6.90 -12.35 8.03
CA GLY A 69 -7.95 -11.32 8.08
C GLY A 69 -7.68 -10.08 7.21
N ARG A 70 -6.51 -9.97 6.57
CA ARG A 70 -6.17 -8.89 5.61
C ARG A 70 -5.76 -9.47 4.27
N GLU A 71 -6.42 -10.56 3.89
CA GLU A 71 -6.06 -11.38 2.73
C GLU A 71 -7.29 -11.77 1.91
N VAL A 72 -7.11 -11.82 0.59
CA VAL A 72 -8.02 -12.45 -0.35
C VAL A 72 -7.46 -13.83 -0.64
N SER A 73 -8.16 -14.88 -0.19
CA SER A 73 -7.77 -16.27 -0.42
C SER A 73 -8.65 -16.87 -1.51
N ILE A 74 -8.04 -17.35 -2.58
CA ILE A 74 -8.69 -18.00 -3.72
C ILE A 74 -8.46 -19.50 -3.60
N ARG A 75 -9.52 -20.25 -3.34
CA ARG A 75 -9.45 -21.71 -3.10
C ARG A 75 -10.46 -22.52 -3.91
N GLN A 76 -11.57 -21.89 -4.32
CA GLN A 76 -12.59 -22.57 -5.11
C GLN A 76 -12.07 -22.74 -6.54
N PRO A 77 -12.22 -23.93 -7.16
CA PRO A 77 -11.71 -24.17 -8.51
C PRO A 77 -12.19 -23.15 -9.55
N THR A 78 -13.47 -22.77 -9.50
CA THR A 78 -14.05 -21.74 -10.38
C THR A 78 -13.40 -20.38 -10.20
N SER A 79 -13.11 -19.97 -8.97
CA SER A 79 -12.42 -18.71 -8.66
C SER A 79 -10.94 -18.75 -9.04
N ILE A 80 -10.30 -19.92 -8.93
CA ILE A 80 -8.89 -20.12 -9.35
C ILE A 80 -8.80 -19.93 -10.87
N GLU A 81 -9.70 -20.56 -11.62
CA GLU A 81 -9.80 -20.43 -13.07
C GLU A 81 -10.11 -18.98 -13.49
N ALA A 82 -11.13 -18.35 -12.88
CA ALA A 82 -11.49 -16.95 -13.17
C ALA A 82 -10.32 -15.97 -12.91
N ALA A 83 -9.53 -16.23 -11.87
CA ALA A 83 -8.34 -15.45 -11.52
C ALA A 83 -7.10 -15.78 -12.38
N GLY A 84 -7.19 -16.73 -13.32
CA GLY A 84 -6.07 -17.14 -14.17
C GLY A 84 -4.96 -17.89 -13.42
N LEU A 85 -5.28 -18.48 -12.27
CA LEU A 85 -4.31 -19.13 -11.39
C LEU A 85 -4.22 -20.63 -11.68
N ASP A 86 -3.04 -21.20 -11.49
CA ASP A 86 -2.78 -22.64 -11.61
C ASP A 86 -3.10 -23.41 -10.31
N ARG A 87 -3.16 -22.71 -9.18
CA ARG A 87 -3.29 -23.30 -7.85
C ARG A 87 -3.95 -22.33 -6.86
N PRO A 88 -4.47 -22.83 -5.72
CA PRO A 88 -4.96 -21.99 -4.64
C PRO A 88 -3.91 -20.97 -4.20
N SER A 89 -4.29 -19.70 -4.17
CA SER A 89 -3.37 -18.59 -3.88
C SER A 89 -3.98 -17.59 -2.92
N ARG A 90 -3.12 -16.89 -2.18
CA ARG A 90 -3.50 -15.84 -1.24
C ARG A 90 -2.79 -14.54 -1.59
N PHE A 91 -3.55 -13.46 -1.70
CA PHE A 91 -3.03 -12.11 -1.84
C PHE A 91 -3.10 -11.37 -0.51
N THR A 92 -1.96 -10.86 -0.03
CA THR A 92 -1.88 -10.16 1.27
C THR A 92 -1.97 -8.65 1.06
N LEU A 93 -3.04 -8.01 1.54
CA LEU A 93 -3.30 -6.58 1.28
C LEU A 93 -2.40 -5.63 2.10
N GLU A 94 -1.68 -6.15 3.10
CA GLU A 94 -0.69 -5.37 3.86
C GLU A 94 0.65 -5.26 3.16
N ARG A 95 0.93 -6.19 2.23
CA ARG A 95 2.23 -6.33 1.59
C ARG A 95 2.09 -5.94 0.12
N THR A 96 2.09 -4.63 -0.10
CA THR A 96 1.79 -4.05 -1.40
C THR A 96 2.98 -3.33 -2.00
N LEU A 97 3.07 -3.33 -3.32
CA LEU A 97 3.96 -2.47 -4.09
C LEU A 97 3.15 -1.45 -4.88
N LEU A 98 3.68 -0.24 -5.05
CA LEU A 98 3.17 0.74 -5.99
C LEU A 98 4.16 0.81 -7.15
N VAL A 99 3.72 0.44 -8.35
CA VAL A 99 4.59 0.35 -9.53
C VAL A 99 4.01 1.17 -10.68
N SER A 100 4.86 1.83 -11.46
CA SER A 100 4.43 2.51 -12.70
C SER A 100 3.86 1.48 -13.67
N LEU A 101 2.78 1.81 -14.39
CA LEU A 101 2.25 0.92 -15.44
C LEU A 101 3.21 0.73 -16.60
N ASP A 102 4.20 1.62 -16.77
CA ASP A 102 5.27 1.50 -17.75
C ASP A 102 6.44 0.63 -17.27
N HIS A 103 6.34 0.04 -16.09
CA HIS A 103 7.43 -0.74 -15.51
C HIS A 103 7.65 -2.05 -16.29
N PRO A 104 8.89 -2.39 -16.70
CA PRO A 104 9.19 -3.59 -17.51
C PRO A 104 8.98 -4.92 -16.76
N GLY A 105 8.58 -4.84 -15.48
CA GLY A 105 8.20 -5.99 -14.68
C GLY A 105 6.82 -6.55 -15.04
N PHE A 106 5.97 -5.82 -15.75
CA PHE A 106 4.71 -6.32 -16.30
C PHE A 106 4.98 -7.22 -17.51
N GLU A 107 4.45 -8.44 -17.51
CA GLU A 107 4.60 -9.38 -18.64
C GLU A 107 3.62 -9.08 -19.78
N ALA A 108 3.64 -7.86 -20.30
CA ALA A 108 2.80 -7.52 -21.45
C ALA A 108 3.37 -8.04 -22.77
N GLU A 109 4.66 -8.35 -22.85
CA GLU A 109 5.35 -8.65 -24.13
C GLU A 109 4.83 -9.90 -24.85
N LYS A 110 4.47 -10.95 -24.10
CA LYS A 110 4.04 -12.23 -24.70
C LYS A 110 2.62 -12.19 -25.27
N HIS A 111 1.72 -11.41 -24.67
CA HIS A 111 0.29 -11.45 -24.95
C HIS A 111 -0.35 -10.06 -25.16
N GLY A 112 0.44 -8.99 -25.12
CA GLY A 112 -0.03 -7.59 -25.19
C GLY A 112 -0.66 -7.07 -23.90
N ASP A 113 -0.97 -7.95 -22.94
CA ASP A 113 -1.69 -7.65 -21.71
C ASP A 113 -1.13 -8.50 -20.56
N PRO A 114 -0.71 -7.90 -19.42
CA PRO A 114 -0.20 -8.65 -18.28
C PRO A 114 -1.30 -9.31 -17.44
N ARG A 115 -2.58 -9.02 -17.70
CA ARG A 115 -3.72 -9.62 -16.99
C ARG A 115 -3.86 -11.09 -17.35
N ILE A 116 -3.92 -11.92 -16.33
CA ILE A 116 -4.17 -13.38 -16.44
C ILE A 116 -5.59 -13.76 -16.04
N GLY A 117 -6.29 -12.90 -15.31
CA GLY A 117 -7.66 -13.13 -14.90
C GLY A 117 -8.17 -12.02 -13.98
N ARG A 118 -9.32 -12.28 -13.35
CA ARG A 118 -9.98 -11.33 -12.46
C ARG A 118 -10.68 -12.04 -11.32
N LEU A 119 -10.78 -11.37 -10.18
CA LEU A 119 -11.63 -11.85 -9.10
C LEU A 119 -13.08 -11.97 -9.55
N ASP A 120 -13.74 -13.06 -9.16
CA ASP A 120 -15.19 -13.20 -9.28
C ASP A 120 -15.93 -12.22 -8.34
N GLU A 121 -17.25 -12.13 -8.51
CA GLU A 121 -18.10 -11.19 -7.77
C GLU A 121 -17.99 -11.37 -6.25
N GLY A 122 -18.00 -12.60 -5.75
CA GLY A 122 -17.91 -12.86 -4.30
C GLY A 122 -16.54 -12.48 -3.72
N LEU A 123 -15.46 -12.69 -4.46
CA LEU A 123 -14.12 -12.24 -4.08
C LEU A 123 -13.96 -10.72 -4.20
N MET A 124 -14.64 -10.08 -5.16
CA MET A 124 -14.71 -8.63 -5.28
C MET A 124 -15.43 -7.99 -4.09
N GLU A 125 -16.58 -8.51 -3.68
CA GLU A 125 -17.29 -8.05 -2.46
C GLU A 125 -16.39 -8.16 -1.23
N ARG A 126 -15.69 -9.29 -1.09
CA ARG A 126 -14.73 -9.48 -0.01
C ARG A 126 -13.60 -8.45 -0.06
N LEU A 127 -13.05 -8.18 -1.24
CA LEU A 127 -12.00 -7.18 -1.43
C LEU A 127 -12.49 -5.78 -1.03
N HIS A 128 -13.70 -5.39 -1.44
CA HIS A 128 -14.31 -4.12 -1.03
C HIS A 128 -14.47 -4.02 0.49
N ALA A 129 -15.01 -5.06 1.14
CA ALA A 129 -15.17 -5.09 2.59
C ALA A 129 -13.82 -4.97 3.33
N LEU A 130 -12.77 -5.62 2.83
CA LEU A 130 -11.42 -5.51 3.38
C LEU A 130 -10.85 -4.09 3.21
N ARG A 131 -10.99 -3.50 2.01
CA ARG A 131 -10.54 -2.12 1.75
C ARG A 131 -11.23 -1.13 2.67
N ALA A 132 -12.56 -1.22 2.83
CA ALA A 132 -13.31 -0.34 3.71
C ALA A 132 -12.82 -0.41 5.17
N ARG A 133 -12.56 -1.63 5.68
CA ARG A 133 -12.01 -1.83 7.04
C ARG A 133 -10.60 -1.25 7.18
N MET A 134 -9.74 -1.43 6.17
CA MET A 134 -8.39 -0.89 6.19
C MET A 134 -8.39 0.64 6.13
N GLN A 135 -9.27 1.24 5.33
CA GLN A 135 -9.42 2.69 5.25
C GLN A 135 -9.89 3.26 6.58
N ALA A 136 -10.95 2.69 7.18
CA ALA A 136 -11.42 3.12 8.49
C ALA A 136 -10.33 3.04 9.57
N ALA A 137 -9.52 1.98 9.58
CA ALA A 137 -8.40 1.85 10.50
C ALA A 137 -7.30 2.91 10.25
N ALA A 138 -7.02 3.25 8.99
CA ALA A 138 -6.05 4.27 8.61
C ALA A 138 -6.50 5.68 9.04
N ASP A 139 -7.78 5.98 8.87
CA ASP A 139 -8.40 7.26 9.26
C ASP A 139 -8.35 7.45 10.78
N ILE A 140 -8.77 6.44 11.55
CA ILE A 140 -8.67 6.42 13.02
C ILE A 140 -7.21 6.65 13.47
N ALA A 141 -6.26 5.95 12.84
CA ALA A 141 -4.85 6.12 13.18
C ALA A 141 -4.32 7.52 12.83
N ALA A 142 -4.81 8.15 11.77
CA ALA A 142 -4.46 9.53 11.40
C ALA A 142 -4.96 10.54 12.43
N ASP A 143 -6.20 10.38 12.90
CA ASP A 143 -6.78 11.22 13.94
C ASP A 143 -6.01 11.12 15.26
N HIS A 144 -5.69 9.90 15.70
CA HIS A 144 -4.87 9.71 16.90
C HIS A 144 -3.45 10.30 16.76
N ARG A 145 -2.88 10.35 15.55
CA ARG A 145 -1.58 11.03 15.32
C ARG A 145 -1.73 12.55 15.42
N ARG A 146 -2.81 13.11 14.87
CA ARG A 146 -3.09 14.55 14.92
C ARG A 146 -3.28 15.04 16.35
N VAL A 147 -4.15 14.38 17.13
CA VAL A 147 -4.41 14.73 18.54
C VAL A 147 -3.12 14.69 19.36
N ARG A 148 -2.33 13.62 19.24
CA ARG A 148 -1.04 13.51 19.97
C ARG A 148 -0.05 14.62 19.60
N LEU A 149 -0.02 15.04 18.33
CA LEU A 149 0.85 16.13 17.90
C LEU A 149 0.38 17.48 18.48
N GLU A 150 -0.92 17.73 18.50
CA GLU A 150 -1.53 18.93 19.09
C GLU A 150 -1.28 19.02 20.60
N GLU A 151 -1.52 17.93 21.32
CA GLU A 151 -1.22 17.83 22.75
C GLU A 151 0.28 18.10 23.01
N ARG A 152 1.17 17.45 22.25
CA ARG A 152 2.61 17.67 22.40
C ARG A 152 3.01 19.12 22.15
N ARG A 153 2.41 19.78 21.14
CA ARG A 153 2.64 21.21 20.86
C ARG A 153 2.15 22.08 22.00
N ARG A 154 0.99 21.76 22.58
CA ARG A 154 0.42 22.46 23.74
C ARG A 154 1.34 22.34 24.96
N TRP A 155 1.74 21.13 25.34
CA TRP A 155 2.68 20.88 26.44
C TRP A 155 4.01 21.63 26.25
N GLN A 156 4.54 21.67 25.02
CA GLN A 156 5.75 22.44 24.71
C GLN A 156 5.56 23.96 24.80
N ALA A 157 4.38 24.48 24.46
CA ALA A 157 4.06 25.90 24.60
C ALA A 157 3.93 26.29 26.07
N GLU A 158 3.18 25.51 26.85
CA GLU A 158 2.99 25.70 28.29
C GLU A 158 4.34 25.60 29.05
N GLY A 159 5.17 24.61 28.72
CA GLY A 159 6.51 24.48 29.29
C GLY A 159 7.42 25.67 28.97
N ARG A 160 7.37 26.20 27.74
CA ARG A 160 8.10 27.43 27.37
C ARG A 160 7.59 28.65 28.12
N ALA A 161 6.27 28.81 28.26
CA ALA A 161 5.67 29.91 29.01
C ALA A 161 6.09 29.87 30.49
N ALA A 162 6.04 28.69 31.11
CA ALA A 162 6.50 28.48 32.49
C ALA A 162 7.99 28.81 32.66
N ALA A 163 8.83 28.35 31.73
CA ALA A 163 10.27 28.67 31.75
C ALA A 163 10.55 30.18 31.62
N GLN A 164 9.81 30.88 30.76
CA GLN A 164 9.92 32.34 30.61
C GLN A 164 9.48 33.08 31.87
N HIS A 165 8.36 32.66 32.47
CA HIS A 165 7.86 33.23 33.72
C HIS A 165 8.88 33.07 34.85
N ASN A 166 9.40 31.86 35.04
CA ASN A 166 10.42 31.58 36.06
C ASN A 166 11.69 32.41 35.84
N ARG A 167 12.13 32.59 34.59
CA ARG A 167 13.28 33.44 34.26
C ARG A 167 13.06 34.90 34.66
N ARG A 168 11.86 35.46 34.43
CA ARG A 168 11.53 36.83 34.84
C ARG A 168 11.55 36.99 36.36
N LEU A 169 11.01 36.02 37.10
CA LEU A 169 11.03 36.04 38.57
C LEU A 169 12.46 36.05 39.13
N LEU A 170 13.36 35.25 38.53
CA LEU A 170 14.76 35.21 38.95
C LEU A 170 15.50 36.52 38.64
N GLN A 171 15.23 37.14 37.49
CA GLN A 171 15.81 38.44 37.13
C GLN A 171 15.28 39.58 38.02
N GLY A 172 14.00 39.55 38.39
CA GLY A 172 13.41 40.52 39.33
C GLY A 172 13.92 40.40 40.76
N ARG A 173 14.24 39.18 41.22
CA ARG A 173 14.86 38.96 42.54
C ARG A 173 16.31 39.44 42.64
N GLY A 174 17.05 39.48 41.52
CA GLY A 174 18.43 39.98 41.49
C GLY A 174 18.57 41.49 41.72
N LEU A 175 17.52 42.27 41.43
CA LEU A 175 17.53 43.74 41.60
C LEU A 175 17.09 44.20 43.00
N ALA A 176 16.51 43.30 43.82
CA ALA A 176 16.05 43.63 45.17
C ALA A 176 17.08 43.33 46.28
N GLY A 177 18.25 42.75 45.94
CA GLY A 177 19.29 42.38 46.90
C GLY A 177 20.46 43.37 47.02
N GLY A 178 20.49 44.44 46.22
CA GLY A 178 21.59 45.40 46.14
C GLY A 178 21.26 46.75 46.78
N ALA A 179 20.90 46.76 48.05
CA ALA A 179 20.85 47.99 48.85
C ALA A 179 21.16 47.64 50.29
N ARG A 180 22.46 47.67 50.64
CA ARG A 180 22.99 47.93 51.97
C ARG A 180 24.48 48.21 51.87
#